data_AF-A0A4Q6BII1-F1
#
_entry.id   AF-A0A4Q6BII1-F1
#
_cell.length_a   1.000
_cell.length_b   1.000
_cell.length_c   1.000
_cell.angle_alpha   90.00
_cell.angle_beta   90.00
_cell.angle_gamma   90.00
#
_symmetry.space_group_name_H-M   'P 1'
#
loop_
_entity.id
_entity.type
_entity.pdbx_description
1 polymer ?
#
loop_
_entity_poly.entity_id
_entity_poly.type
_entity_poly.pdbx_seq_one_letter_code
_entity_poly.pdbx_strand_id
1 'polypeptide(L)'
;MEAGANNLKKARPGSCARKIGRIPRYFESVKAAIKYAAHSGADMVIRHLAMPGHLECCARPAMEWACENLPNVPFHLMFQYLPDYRANGDKILGRPLSQIEIENLKQMARDIGVNLYQNAPRQGETPIHTAPALVGETMDIVIHDDGRVSFTRLEGSMLQIMQVLEGSASMQGE
;
A
#
# COMPACT_ATOMS: atom_id res chain seq x y z
N MET A 1 31.61 32.06 16.85
CA MET A 1 31.31 30.65 17.14
C MET A 1 30.17 30.24 16.23
N GLU A 2 30.54 29.74 15.05
CA GLU A 2 29.60 29.30 14.01
C GLU A 2 29.04 27.93 14.41
N ALA A 3 27.77 27.87 14.79
CA ALA A 3 27.05 26.61 14.90
C ALA A 3 26.50 26.25 13.53
N GLY A 4 27.09 25.21 12.93
CA GLY A 4 26.88 24.81 11.54
C GLY A 4 25.41 24.61 11.17
N ALA A 5 25.01 25.24 10.08
CA ALA A 5 23.82 24.88 9.34
C ALA A 5 23.93 23.42 8.90
N ASN A 6 23.27 22.53 9.64
CA ASN A 6 23.20 21.11 9.34
C ASN A 6 22.36 20.94 8.07
N ASN A 7 23.04 20.99 6.93
CA ASN A 7 22.50 20.91 5.59
C ASN A 7 22.13 19.46 5.28
N LEU A 8 21.10 18.95 5.95
CA LEU A 8 20.40 17.73 5.56
C LEU A 8 19.78 18.01 4.20
N LYS A 9 20.51 17.67 3.13
CA LYS A 9 20.02 17.67 1.75
C LYS A 9 18.70 16.91 1.73
N LYS A 10 17.58 17.65 1.73
CA LYS A 10 16.22 17.11 1.77
C LYS A 10 16.05 16.20 0.56
N ALA A 11 16.16 14.88 0.78
CA ALA A 11 16.05 13.91 -0.29
C ALA A 11 14.66 14.08 -0.90
N ARG A 12 14.58 14.41 -2.20
CA ARG A 12 13.31 14.64 -2.88
C ARG A 12 12.45 13.38 -2.76
N PRO A 13 11.27 13.44 -2.11
CA PRO A 13 10.35 12.32 -2.06
C PRO A 13 10.07 11.81 -3.48
N GLY A 14 10.13 10.49 -3.68
CA GLY A 14 9.90 9.87 -4.99
C GLY A 14 11.13 9.75 -5.90
N SER A 15 12.29 10.34 -5.55
CA SER A 15 13.51 10.17 -6.37
C SER A 15 14.02 8.72 -6.40
N CYS A 16 13.77 7.95 -5.34
CA CYS A 16 14.13 6.54 -5.24
C CYS A 16 13.39 5.65 -6.25
N ALA A 17 12.10 5.91 -6.50
CA ALA A 17 11.32 5.14 -7.46
C ALA A 17 11.90 5.22 -8.88
N ARG A 18 12.37 6.41 -9.29
CA ARG A 18 13.05 6.60 -10.57
C ARG A 18 14.43 5.93 -10.59
N LYS A 19 15.21 6.02 -9.51
CA LYS A 19 16.58 5.47 -9.46
C LYS A 19 16.60 3.95 -9.42
N ILE A 20 15.73 3.36 -8.61
CA ILE A 20 15.72 1.92 -8.30
C ILE A 20 14.74 1.20 -9.23
N GLY A 21 13.48 1.61 -9.23
CA GLY A 21 12.41 0.98 -10.00
C GLY A 21 12.32 1.46 -11.45
N ARG A 22 13.07 2.50 -11.84
CA ARG A 22 12.95 3.18 -13.15
C ARG A 22 11.54 3.73 -13.41
N ILE A 23 10.78 4.01 -12.34
CA ILE A 23 9.41 4.52 -12.42
C ILE A 23 9.43 6.05 -12.24
N PRO A 24 9.18 6.85 -13.29
CA PRO A 24 9.06 8.29 -13.18
C PRO A 24 7.74 8.66 -12.49
N ARG A 25 7.76 9.78 -11.73
CA ARG A 25 6.56 10.37 -11.09
C ARG A 25 5.75 9.41 -10.19
N TYR A 26 6.37 8.34 -9.69
CA TYR A 26 5.68 7.33 -8.89
C TYR A 26 4.96 7.95 -7.68
N PHE A 27 5.65 8.81 -6.94
CA PHE A 27 5.11 9.40 -5.71
C PHE A 27 3.94 10.34 -6.01
N GLU A 28 4.02 11.13 -7.07
CA GLU A 28 2.94 11.99 -7.52
C GLU A 28 1.71 11.18 -7.97
N SER A 29 1.91 10.16 -8.80
CA SER A 29 0.83 9.29 -9.29
C SER A 29 0.14 8.53 -8.16
N VAL A 30 0.91 7.94 -7.23
CA VAL A 30 0.36 7.19 -6.09
C VAL A 30 -0.43 8.11 -5.16
N LYS A 31 0.08 9.30 -4.84
CA LYS A 31 -0.66 10.27 -4.02
C LYS A 31 -1.98 10.69 -4.66
N ALA A 32 -1.99 10.92 -5.97
CA ALA A 32 -3.21 11.27 -6.69
C ALA A 32 -4.24 10.13 -6.66
N ALA A 33 -3.79 8.89 -6.89
CA ALA A 33 -4.65 7.70 -6.85
C ALA A 33 -5.22 7.43 -5.45
N ILE A 34 -4.39 7.50 -4.41
CA ILE A 34 -4.82 7.34 -3.01
C ILE A 34 -5.83 8.43 -2.63
N LYS A 35 -5.59 9.69 -3.03
CA LYS A 35 -6.57 10.76 -2.81
C LYS A 35 -7.88 10.44 -3.50
N TYR A 36 -7.86 10.06 -4.77
CA TYR A 36 -9.08 9.72 -5.50
C TYR A 36 -9.86 8.60 -4.80
N ALA A 37 -9.18 7.53 -4.39
CA ALA A 37 -9.78 6.42 -3.64
C ALA A 37 -10.37 6.88 -2.29
N ALA A 38 -9.70 7.78 -1.56
CA ALA A 38 -10.21 8.30 -0.31
C ALA A 38 -11.51 9.13 -0.49
N HIS A 39 -11.66 9.82 -1.63
CA HIS A 39 -12.86 10.62 -1.92
C HIS A 39 -14.05 9.78 -2.41
N SER A 40 -13.86 8.51 -2.76
CA SER A 40 -14.96 7.64 -3.19
C SER A 40 -15.82 7.12 -2.03
N GLY A 41 -15.38 7.33 -0.78
CA GLY A 41 -16.04 6.81 0.41
C GLY A 41 -15.75 5.33 0.71
N ALA A 42 -14.83 4.71 -0.03
CA ALA A 42 -14.39 3.35 0.23
C ALA A 42 -13.61 3.24 1.55
N ASP A 43 -13.82 2.14 2.28
CA ASP A 43 -12.94 1.78 3.39
C ASP A 43 -11.56 1.40 2.83
N MET A 44 -10.50 1.98 3.40
CA MET A 44 -9.16 1.93 2.82
C MET A 44 -8.09 1.87 3.91
N VAL A 45 -7.02 1.13 3.61
CA VAL A 45 -5.75 1.13 4.36
C VAL A 45 -4.60 1.47 3.42
N ILE A 46 -3.70 2.36 3.85
CA ILE A 46 -2.47 2.65 3.13
C ILE A 46 -1.39 1.68 3.62
N ARG A 47 -1.00 0.73 2.76
CA ARG A 47 0.05 -0.25 3.09
C ARG A 47 1.38 0.23 2.51
N HIS A 48 2.35 0.48 3.39
CA HIS A 48 3.68 0.93 3.00
C HIS A 48 4.72 -0.14 3.31
N LEU A 49 5.32 -0.72 2.27
CA LEU A 49 6.44 -1.63 2.41
C LEU A 49 7.71 -0.82 2.72
N ALA A 50 8.18 -0.92 3.96
CA ALA A 50 9.46 -0.35 4.33
C ALA A 50 10.60 -1.09 3.61
N MET A 51 11.60 -0.34 3.16
CA MET A 51 12.79 -0.90 2.49
C MET A 51 14.06 -0.48 3.25
N PRO A 52 15.10 -1.34 3.30
CA PRO A 52 16.37 -1.02 3.95
C PRO A 52 17.01 0.23 3.34
N GLY A 53 17.61 1.09 4.16
CA GLY A 53 18.25 2.35 3.72
C GLY A 53 17.31 3.42 3.14
N HIS A 54 15.98 3.18 3.11
CA HIS A 54 14.98 4.08 2.50
C HIS A 54 13.99 4.68 3.51
N LEU A 55 14.39 4.79 4.77
CA LEU A 55 13.55 5.31 5.85
C LEU A 55 13.24 6.80 5.63
N GLU A 56 14.28 7.62 5.52
CA GLU A 56 14.16 9.09 5.44
C GLU A 56 13.65 9.59 4.09
N CYS A 57 14.03 8.93 2.99
CA CYS A 57 13.73 9.40 1.64
C CYS A 57 12.43 8.82 1.06
N CYS A 58 11.89 7.74 1.63
CA CYS A 58 10.65 7.09 1.18
C CYS A 58 9.61 6.97 2.29
N ALA A 59 9.92 6.33 3.41
CA ALA A 59 8.93 6.04 4.44
C ALA A 59 8.47 7.31 5.18
N ARG A 60 9.41 8.15 5.63
CA ARG A 60 9.11 9.45 6.26
C ARG A 60 8.15 10.29 5.43
N PRO A 61 8.45 10.66 4.16
CA PRO A 61 7.56 11.53 3.40
C PRO A 61 6.22 10.86 3.08
N ALA A 62 6.15 9.52 3.00
CA ALA A 62 4.88 8.82 2.85
C ALA A 62 4.00 8.93 4.11
N MET A 63 4.60 8.78 5.30
CA MET A 63 3.91 8.93 6.58
C MET A 63 3.48 10.37 6.83
N GLU A 64 4.36 11.35 6.61
CA GLU A 64 4.04 12.79 6.73
C GLU A 64 2.88 13.16 5.81
N TRP A 65 2.94 12.72 4.55
CA TRP A 65 1.87 13.00 3.59
C TRP A 65 0.54 12.36 4.00
N ALA A 66 0.56 11.09 4.43
CA ALA A 66 -0.65 10.40 4.87
C ALA A 66 -1.27 11.05 6.11
N CYS A 67 -0.43 11.42 7.09
CA CYS A 67 -0.87 12.13 8.29
C CYS A 67 -1.51 13.48 7.96
N GLU A 68 -0.90 14.27 7.07
CA GLU A 68 -1.40 15.58 6.69
C GLU A 68 -2.68 15.51 5.83
N ASN A 69 -2.76 14.56 4.89
CA ASN A 69 -3.80 14.57 3.87
C ASN A 69 -4.96 13.61 4.18
N LEU A 70 -4.71 12.55 4.94
CA LEU A 70 -5.64 11.45 5.19
C LEU A 70 -5.54 10.94 6.64
N PRO A 71 -5.72 11.81 7.65
CA PRO A 71 -5.48 11.48 9.06
C PRO A 71 -6.35 10.32 9.57
N ASN A 72 -7.53 10.12 8.99
CA ASN A 72 -8.47 9.07 9.39
C ASN A 72 -8.18 7.72 8.72
N VAL A 73 -7.29 7.67 7.72
CA VAL A 73 -6.99 6.44 6.98
C VAL A 73 -5.88 5.67 7.70
N PRO A 74 -6.10 4.40 8.09
CA PRO A 74 -5.07 3.58 8.70
C PRO A 74 -3.84 3.41 7.80
N PHE A 75 -2.66 3.58 8.39
CA PHE A 75 -1.37 3.42 7.72
C PHE A 75 -0.66 2.17 8.27
N HIS A 76 -0.50 1.17 7.42
CA HIS A 76 0.16 -0.09 7.76
C HIS A 76 1.61 -0.09 7.29
N LEU A 77 2.53 0.08 8.24
CA LEU A 77 3.96 -0.13 8.01
C LEU A 77 4.27 -1.63 7.95
N MET A 78 4.74 -2.09 6.79
CA MET A 78 5.11 -3.48 6.55
C MET A 78 6.63 -3.63 6.53
N PHE A 79 7.15 -4.59 7.29
CA PHE A 79 8.58 -4.87 7.41
C PHE A 79 9.03 -6.13 6.66
N GLN A 80 8.15 -6.67 5.81
CA GLN A 80 8.28 -7.98 5.14
C GLN A 80 9.08 -7.89 3.83
N TYR A 81 9.98 -6.92 3.70
CA TYR A 81 10.80 -6.79 2.51
C TYR A 81 11.82 -7.93 2.46
N LEU A 82 11.80 -8.67 1.36
CA LEU A 82 12.77 -9.70 1.03
C LEU A 82 13.42 -9.35 -0.31
N PRO A 83 14.77 -9.32 -0.39
CA PRO A 83 15.46 -9.09 -1.64
C PRO A 83 15.27 -10.25 -2.60
N ASP A 84 15.03 -9.96 -3.87
CA ASP A 84 14.99 -10.95 -4.94
C ASP A 84 15.57 -10.40 -6.25
N TYR A 85 15.95 -11.29 -7.16
CA TYR A 85 16.50 -10.98 -8.48
C TYR A 85 17.66 -9.97 -8.41
N ARG A 86 17.53 -8.82 -9.09
CA ARG A 86 18.55 -7.76 -9.12
C ARG A 86 18.75 -7.07 -7.79
N ALA A 87 17.76 -7.09 -6.89
CA ALA A 87 17.91 -6.47 -5.58
C ALA A 87 18.94 -7.22 -4.74
N ASN A 88 19.09 -8.55 -4.92
CA ASN A 88 20.03 -9.37 -4.14
C ASN A 88 21.51 -8.95 -4.31
N GLY A 89 21.86 -8.36 -5.46
CA GLY A 89 23.21 -7.83 -5.72
C GLY A 89 23.44 -6.39 -5.25
N ASP A 90 22.40 -5.71 -4.77
CA ASP A 90 22.49 -4.32 -4.31
C ASP A 90 23.03 -4.23 -2.87
N LYS A 91 23.90 -3.26 -2.60
CA LYS A 91 24.54 -3.12 -1.27
C LYS A 91 23.57 -2.73 -0.16
N ILE A 92 22.46 -2.07 -0.50
CA ILE A 92 21.47 -1.56 0.45
C ILE A 92 20.22 -2.42 0.40
N LEU A 93 19.70 -2.67 -0.81
CA LEU A 93 18.47 -3.42 -1.03
C LEU A 93 18.67 -4.94 -0.98
N GLY A 94 19.89 -5.46 -1.07
CA GLY A 94 20.18 -6.90 -1.06
C GLY A 94 20.05 -7.58 0.31
N ARG A 95 19.30 -6.98 1.23
CA ARG A 95 19.10 -7.51 2.59
C ARG A 95 17.70 -7.20 3.11
N PRO A 96 17.19 -7.95 4.10
CA PRO A 96 16.01 -7.54 4.85
C PRO A 96 16.31 -6.29 5.71
N LEU A 97 15.25 -5.71 6.28
CA LEU A 97 15.41 -4.64 7.27
C LEU A 97 16.10 -5.18 8.53
N SER A 98 16.99 -4.37 9.08
CA SER A 98 17.55 -4.61 10.40
C SER A 98 16.55 -4.25 11.50
N GLN A 99 16.72 -4.84 12.68
CA GLN A 99 15.88 -4.51 13.84
C GLN A 99 15.97 -3.03 14.22
N ILE A 100 17.14 -2.41 14.04
CA ILE A 100 17.37 -0.97 14.29
C ILE A 100 16.53 -0.13 13.32
N GLU A 101 16.49 -0.48 12.03
CA GLU A 101 15.67 0.23 11.04
C GLU A 101 14.17 0.09 11.35
N ILE A 102 13.74 -1.10 11.76
CA ILE A 102 12.35 -1.34 12.15
C ILE A 102 11.97 -0.47 13.35
N GLU A 103 12.82 -0.41 14.39
CA GLU A 103 12.54 0.42 15.56
C GLU A 103 12.57 1.91 15.24
N ASN A 104 13.54 2.36 14.43
CA ASN A 104 13.60 3.74 13.96
C ASN A 104 12.34 4.14 13.19
N LEU A 105 11.80 3.26 12.35
CA LEU A 105 10.54 3.50 11.63
C LEU A 105 9.34 3.57 12.57
N LYS A 106 9.27 2.67 13.55
CA LYS A 106 8.19 2.70 14.54
C LYS A 106 8.24 3.98 15.36
N GLN A 107 9.42 4.41 15.81
CA GLN A 107 9.59 5.66 16.53
C GLN A 107 9.23 6.86 15.66
N MET A 108 9.73 6.89 14.43
CA MET A 108 9.41 7.94 13.45
C MET A 108 7.90 8.04 13.20
N ALA A 109 7.19 6.92 13.09
CA ALA A 109 5.74 6.91 12.95
C ALA A 109 5.01 7.49 14.16
N ARG A 110 5.49 7.18 15.37
CA ARG A 110 4.99 7.77 16.62
C ARG A 110 5.24 9.27 16.67
N ASP A 111 6.44 9.72 16.30
CA ASP A 111 6.82 11.14 16.32
C ASP A 111 6.02 11.97 15.30
N ILE A 112 5.74 11.40 14.12
CA ILE A 112 4.89 12.04 13.10
C ILE A 112 3.42 12.06 13.54
N GLY A 113 2.99 11.09 14.34
CA GLY A 113 1.59 10.94 14.73
C GLY A 113 0.70 10.37 13.62
N VAL A 114 1.28 9.56 12.72
CA VAL A 114 0.49 8.90 11.67
C VAL A 114 -0.47 7.88 12.29
N ASN A 115 -1.69 7.78 11.74
CA ASN A 115 -2.70 6.82 12.20
C ASN A 115 -2.28 5.39 11.87
N LEU A 116 -1.54 4.75 12.78
CA LEU A 116 -1.04 3.39 12.56
C LEU A 116 -2.17 2.37 12.52
N TYR A 117 -2.12 1.45 11.56
CA TYR A 117 -3.10 0.37 11.40
C TYR A 117 -3.31 -0.47 12.66
N GLN A 118 -2.27 -0.63 13.49
CA GLN A 118 -2.35 -1.35 14.76
C GLN A 118 -3.27 -0.66 15.79
N ASN A 119 -3.45 0.66 15.65
CA ASN A 119 -4.28 1.49 16.52
C ASN A 119 -5.67 1.72 15.93
N ALA A 120 -5.87 1.39 14.65
CA ALA A 120 -7.16 1.59 14.00
C ALA A 120 -8.20 0.67 14.67
N PRO A 121 -9.37 1.20 15.05
CA PRO A 121 -10.45 0.35 15.55
C PRO A 121 -10.73 -0.68 14.45
N ARG A 122 -10.68 -1.98 14.80
CA ARG A 122 -11.15 -3.02 13.89
C ARG A 122 -12.63 -2.73 13.64
N GLN A 123 -12.97 -2.26 12.45
CA GLN A 123 -14.37 -2.15 12.07
C GLN A 123 -14.91 -3.56 11.88
N GLY A 124 -15.73 -3.98 12.84
CA GLY A 124 -16.43 -5.26 12.84
C GLY A 124 -15.63 -6.45 13.38
N GLU A 125 -16.35 -7.39 13.96
CA GLU A 125 -15.96 -8.80 13.96
C GLU A 125 -15.61 -9.19 12.52
N THR A 126 -14.67 -10.12 12.30
CA THR A 126 -14.59 -10.84 11.01
C THR A 126 -16.03 -11.11 10.58
N PRO A 127 -16.47 -10.78 9.35
CA PRO A 127 -17.84 -11.03 8.95
C PRO A 127 -18.18 -12.48 9.31
N ILE A 128 -18.88 -12.66 10.43
CA ILE A 128 -19.41 -13.96 10.79
C ILE A 128 -20.53 -14.04 9.78
N HIS A 129 -20.38 -14.94 8.82
CA HIS A 129 -21.47 -15.27 7.93
C HIS A 129 -22.56 -15.90 8.84
N THR A 130 -23.41 -15.06 9.43
CA THR A 130 -24.52 -15.44 10.31
C THR A 130 -25.73 -15.89 9.49
N ALA A 131 -25.64 -15.80 8.16
CA ALA A 131 -26.54 -16.59 7.33
C ALA A 131 -26.35 -18.05 7.75
N PRO A 132 -27.43 -18.78 8.07
CA PRO A 132 -27.32 -20.21 8.32
C PRO A 132 -26.52 -20.80 7.16
N ALA A 133 -25.52 -21.62 7.46
CA ALA A 133 -24.77 -22.33 6.45
C ALA A 133 -25.77 -23.19 5.66
N LEU A 134 -26.34 -22.62 4.60
CA LEU A 134 -26.86 -23.38 3.50
C LEU A 134 -25.62 -24.06 2.95
N VAL A 135 -25.50 -25.35 3.23
CA VAL A 135 -24.47 -26.20 2.65
C VAL A 135 -24.48 -25.93 1.14
N GLY A 136 -23.45 -25.22 0.64
CA GLY A 136 -23.27 -25.00 -0.80
C GLY A 136 -23.06 -23.57 -1.33
N GLU A 137 -22.83 -22.54 -0.52
CA GLU A 137 -22.52 -21.18 -1.04
C GLU A 137 -21.12 -20.70 -0.60
N THR A 138 -20.09 -21.35 -1.14
CA THR A 138 -18.74 -20.78 -1.23
C THR A 138 -18.55 -20.16 -2.61
N MET A 139 -18.08 -18.91 -2.65
CA MET A 139 -17.64 -18.27 -3.88
C MET A 139 -16.19 -18.69 -4.13
N ASP A 140 -15.95 -19.55 -5.12
CA ASP A 140 -14.57 -19.90 -5.45
C ASP A 140 -13.99 -18.83 -6.39
N ILE A 141 -12.97 -18.13 -5.88
CA ILE A 141 -12.12 -17.25 -6.66
C ILE A 141 -10.92 -18.08 -7.11
N VAL A 142 -10.77 -18.26 -8.41
CA VAL A 142 -9.59 -18.90 -9.01
C VAL A 142 -8.70 -17.82 -9.60
N ILE A 143 -7.46 -17.74 -9.13
CA ILE A 143 -6.42 -16.91 -9.74
C ILE A 143 -5.53 -17.85 -10.55
N HIS A 144 -5.55 -17.68 -11.87
CA HIS A 144 -4.75 -18.47 -12.81
C HIS A 144 -3.28 -18.04 -12.76
N ASP A 145 -2.39 -18.92 -13.23
CA ASP A 145 -0.95 -18.67 -13.32
C ASP A 145 -0.59 -17.50 -14.26
N ASP A 146 -1.47 -17.18 -15.21
CA ASP A 146 -1.40 -16.03 -16.10
C ASP A 146 -2.02 -14.74 -15.53
N GLY A 147 -2.48 -14.78 -14.27
CA GLY A 147 -3.03 -13.62 -13.55
C GLY A 147 -4.51 -13.34 -13.85
N ARG A 148 -5.20 -14.17 -14.65
CA ARG A 148 -6.66 -14.08 -14.79
C ARG A 148 -7.33 -14.42 -13.46
N VAL A 149 -8.41 -13.69 -13.15
CA VAL A 149 -9.27 -13.98 -12.00
C VAL A 149 -10.60 -14.50 -12.52
N SER A 150 -10.96 -15.71 -12.13
CA SER A 150 -12.24 -16.32 -12.45
C SER A 150 -13.10 -16.45 -11.20
N PHE A 151 -14.33 -15.99 -11.32
CA PHE A 151 -15.39 -16.26 -10.35
C PHE A 151 -16.16 -17.46 -10.90
N THR A 152 -16.03 -18.63 -10.28
CA THR A 152 -16.66 -19.86 -10.80
C THR A 152 -18.15 -19.96 -10.43
N ARG A 153 -18.59 -19.14 -9.48
CA ARG A 153 -19.99 -19.01 -9.07
C ARG A 153 -20.26 -17.56 -8.64
N LEU A 154 -21.20 -16.90 -9.31
CA LEU A 154 -21.59 -15.53 -9.00
C LEU A 154 -23.00 -15.52 -8.42
N GLU A 155 -23.16 -14.86 -7.28
CA GLU A 155 -24.48 -14.61 -6.71
C GLU A 155 -25.21 -13.51 -7.49
N GLY A 156 -26.55 -13.55 -7.46
CA GLY A 156 -27.40 -12.58 -8.18
C GLY A 156 -27.13 -11.13 -7.78
N SER A 157 -26.67 -10.88 -6.55
CA SER A 157 -26.25 -9.57 -6.06
C SER A 157 -25.03 -9.00 -6.79
N MET A 158 -24.19 -9.86 -7.38
CA MET A 158 -22.97 -9.48 -8.08
C MET A 158 -23.11 -9.39 -9.60
N LEU A 159 -24.29 -9.72 -10.17
CA LEU A 159 -24.55 -9.55 -11.61
C LEU A 159 -24.36 -8.10 -12.07
N GLN A 160 -24.62 -7.12 -11.18
CA GLN A 160 -24.38 -5.71 -11.46
C GLN A 160 -22.88 -5.41 -11.67
N ILE A 161 -22.00 -6.12 -10.94
CA ILE A 161 -20.55 -5.98 -11.09
C ILE A 161 -20.11 -6.60 -12.43
N MET A 162 -20.67 -7.74 -12.83
CA MET A 162 -20.42 -8.32 -14.17
C MET A 162 -20.81 -7.36 -15.28
N GLN A 163 -21.99 -6.73 -15.21
CA GLN A 163 -22.45 -5.78 -16.23
C GLN A 163 -21.47 -4.61 -16.42
N VAL A 164 -20.88 -4.12 -15.33
CA VAL A 164 -19.85 -3.07 -15.38
C VAL A 164 -18.57 -3.61 -16.02
N LEU A 165 -18.12 -4.80 -15.64
CA LEU A 165 -16.90 -5.42 -16.16
C LEU A 165 -17.00 -5.76 -17.66
N GLU A 166 -18.14 -6.31 -18.12
CA GLU A 166 -18.42 -6.59 -19.53
C GLU A 166 -18.58 -5.30 -20.34
N GLY A 167 -19.20 -4.27 -19.76
CA GLY A 167 -19.31 -2.95 -20.38
C GLY A 167 -17.96 -2.25 -20.60
N SER A 168 -16.92 -2.60 -19.84
CA SER A 168 -15.55 -2.13 -20.07
C SER A 168 -14.77 -2.92 -21.12
N ALA A 169 -15.24 -4.12 -21.50
CA ALA A 169 -14.58 -4.95 -22.53
C ALA A 169 -14.94 -4.53 -23.97
N SER A 170 -16.04 -3.80 -24.16
CA SER A 170 -16.53 -3.35 -25.48
C SER A 170 -15.93 -2.02 -25.97
N MET A 171 -14.98 -1.43 -25.25
CA MET A 171 -14.25 -0.21 -25.66
C MET A 171 -12.82 -0.47 -26.18
N GLN A 172 -12.50 -1.69 -26.61
CA GLN A 172 -11.30 -1.99 -27.40
C GLN A 172 -11.69 -2.73 -28.68
N GLY A 173 -12.14 -1.98 -29.66
CA GLY A 173 -12.52 -2.52 -30.97
C GLY A 173 -13.09 -1.45 -31.89
N GLU A 174 -12.28 -0.44 -32.20
CA GLU A 174 -12.32 0.34 -33.47
C GLU A 174 -10.96 0.99 -33.72
#